data_AF-A0A292Z5I1-F1
#
_entry.id   AF-A0A292Z5I1-F1
#
_cell.length_a   1.000
_cell.length_b   1.000
_cell.length_c   1.000
_cell.angle_alpha   90.00
_cell.angle_beta   90.00
_cell.angle_gamma   90.00
#
_symmetry.space_group_name_H-M   'P 1'
#
loop_
_entity.id
_entity.type
_entity.pdbx_description
1 polymer ?
#
loop_
_entity_poly.entity_id
_entity_poly.type
_entity_poly.pdbx_seq_one_letter_code
_entity_poly.pdbx_strand_id
1 'polypeptide(L)'
;MYKLIATWSAPPAAQLDEFEQHYDAVHAPAAAKVPNLRRIVLTRTADGLEGGEPGFHRVAEMLFDSPEALEESSHSDEWATMRADAGGMVERFGVTLTVALGWESELPVGG
;
A
#
# COMPACT_ATOMS: atom_id res chain seq x y z
N MET A 1 -8.71 7.31 11.95
CA MET A 1 -9.54 6.38 11.14
C MET A 1 -9.03 4.95 11.28
N TYR A 2 -9.78 3.93 10.82
CA TYR A 2 -9.25 2.57 10.71
C TYR A 2 -8.42 2.45 9.43
N LYS A 3 -7.28 1.75 9.49
CA LYS A 3 -6.30 1.70 8.40
C LYS A 3 -5.96 0.27 8.04
N LEU A 4 -5.81 0.04 6.74
CA LEU A 4 -4.94 -1.00 6.20
C LEU A 4 -3.62 -0.37 5.78
N ILE A 5 -2.51 -0.92 6.23
CA ILE A 5 -1.16 -0.48 5.88
C ILE A 5 -0.48 -1.64 5.15
N ALA A 6 -0.20 -1.44 3.87
CA ALA A 6 0.53 -2.37 3.03
C ALA A 6 1.96 -1.88 2.82
N THR A 7 2.96 -2.71 3.12
CA THR A 7 4.37 -2.39 2.87
C THR A 7 4.97 -3.38 1.88
N TRP A 8 5.76 -2.84 0.94
CA TRP A 8 6.42 -3.59 -0.11
C TRP A 8 7.93 -3.52 0.10
N SER A 9 8.62 -4.66 -0.02
CA SER A 9 10.08 -4.66 -0.11
C SER A 9 10.55 -4.07 -1.45
N ALA A 10 11.83 -3.71 -1.54
CA ALA A 10 12.40 -3.27 -2.80
C ALA A 10 12.42 -4.43 -3.83
N PRO A 11 12.06 -4.16 -5.10
CA PRO A 11 12.33 -5.10 -6.18
C PRO A 11 13.83 -5.17 -6.49
N PRO A 12 14.30 -6.18 -7.23
CA PRO A 12 15.65 -6.17 -7.80
C PRO A 12 15.89 -4.89 -8.61
N ALA A 13 17.08 -4.31 -8.51
CA ALA A 13 17.40 -3.03 -9.16
C ALA A 13 17.12 -3.03 -10.67
N ALA A 14 17.33 -4.16 -11.36
CA ALA A 14 17.07 -4.31 -12.79
C ALA A 14 15.57 -4.25 -13.16
N GLN A 15 14.66 -4.37 -12.20
CA GLN A 15 13.21 -4.38 -12.39
C GLN A 15 12.52 -3.17 -11.72
N LEU A 16 13.30 -2.27 -11.10
CA LEU A 16 12.76 -1.16 -10.31
C LEU A 16 11.83 -0.27 -11.14
N ASP A 17 12.27 0.16 -12.31
CA ASP A 17 11.48 1.07 -13.15
C ASP A 17 10.17 0.41 -13.62
N GLU A 18 10.21 -0.89 -13.92
CA GLU A 18 9.03 -1.66 -14.34
C GLU A 18 8.05 -1.87 -13.19
N PHE A 19 8.55 -2.19 -11.99
CA PHE A 19 7.74 -2.28 -10.77
C PHE A 19 7.03 -0.96 -10.49
N GLU A 20 7.77 0.16 -10.55
CA GLU A 20 7.24 1.48 -10.25
C GLU A 20 6.21 1.93 -11.28
N GLN A 21 6.48 1.69 -12.57
CA GLN A 21 5.51 1.99 -13.63
C GLN A 21 4.23 1.18 -13.45
N HIS A 22 4.32 -0.11 -13.15
CA HIS A 22 3.14 -0.95 -12.91
C HIS A 22 2.40 -0.52 -11.64
N TYR A 23 3.13 -0.22 -10.56
CA TYR A 23 2.55 0.23 -9.31
C TYR A 23 1.72 1.50 -9.51
N ASP A 24 2.28 2.52 -10.16
CA ASP A 24 1.61 3.81 -10.34
C ASP A 24 0.48 3.75 -11.40
N ALA A 25 0.64 2.94 -12.46
CA ALA A 25 -0.33 2.88 -13.56
C ALA A 25 -1.47 1.87 -13.34
N VAL A 26 -1.25 0.83 -12.53
CA VAL A 26 -2.18 -0.30 -12.37
C VAL A 26 -2.56 -0.49 -10.91
N HIS A 27 -1.58 -0.76 -10.06
CA HIS A 27 -1.85 -1.20 -8.68
C HIS A 27 -2.52 -0.12 -7.83
N ALA A 28 -1.90 1.06 -7.75
CA ALA A 28 -2.40 2.18 -6.96
C ALA A 28 -3.78 2.66 -7.46
N PRO A 29 -4.03 2.82 -8.78
CA PRO A 29 -5.37 3.11 -9.28
C PRO A 29 -6.41 2.02 -8.98
N ALA A 30 -6.02 0.74 -8.95
CA ALA A 30 -6.91 -0.34 -8.55
C ALA A 30 -7.27 -0.25 -7.05
N ALA A 31 -6.28 0.01 -6.19
CA ALA A 31 -6.50 0.21 -4.76
C ALA A 31 -7.39 1.42 -4.48
N ALA A 32 -7.25 2.51 -5.24
CA ALA A 32 -8.08 3.72 -5.10
C ALA A 32 -9.55 3.51 -5.47
N LYS A 33 -9.90 2.43 -6.17
CA LYS A 33 -11.29 2.08 -6.54
C LYS A 33 -12.00 1.23 -5.48
N VAL A 34 -11.28 0.74 -4.47
CA VAL A 34 -11.88 -0.06 -3.40
C VAL A 34 -13.01 0.74 -2.74
N PRO A 35 -14.23 0.16 -2.59
CA PRO A 35 -15.37 0.87 -2.00
C PRO A 35 -15.10 1.25 -0.54
N ASN A 36 -15.92 2.15 0.01
CA ASN A 36 -15.81 2.69 1.38
C ASN A 36 -14.47 3.35 1.77
N LEU A 37 -13.48 3.37 0.87
CA LEU A 37 -12.20 4.02 1.06
C LEU A 37 -12.40 5.54 1.17
N ARG A 38 -11.94 6.12 2.27
CA ARG A 38 -12.01 7.57 2.50
C ARG A 38 -10.79 8.29 1.98
N ARG A 39 -9.64 7.65 2.08
CA ARG A 39 -8.37 8.21 1.66
C ARG A 39 -7.38 7.08 1.42
N ILE A 40 -6.51 7.29 0.44
CA ILE A 40 -5.29 6.49 0.27
C ILE A 40 -4.09 7.42 0.32
N VAL A 41 -3.05 7.03 1.05
CA VAL A 41 -1.76 7.71 1.10
C VAL A 41 -0.71 6.74 0.61
N LEU A 42 0.11 7.18 -0.35
CA LEU A 42 1.13 6.37 -0.98
C LEU A 42 2.50 7.00 -0.71
N THR A 43 3.44 6.19 -0.26
CA THR A 43 4.80 6.63 0.05
C THR A 43 5.79 5.77 -0.72
N ARG A 44 6.70 6.42 -1.44
CA ARG A 44 7.96 5.81 -1.90
C ARG A 44 9.05 6.28 -0.96
N THR A 45 9.78 5.34 -0.38
CA THR A 45 10.94 5.69 0.43
C THR A 45 12.13 5.97 -0.47
N ALA A 46 12.96 6.91 -0.04
CA ALA A 46 14.22 7.24 -0.71
C ALA A 46 15.41 6.73 0.11
N ASP A 47 15.33 6.83 1.43
CA ASP A 47 16.42 6.55 2.36
C ASP A 47 15.90 6.06 3.72
N GLY A 48 16.82 5.52 4.52
CA GLY A 48 16.65 5.23 5.94
C GLY A 48 17.44 6.21 6.82
N LEU A 49 17.20 6.13 8.13
CA LEU A 49 17.94 6.93 9.11
C LEU A 49 19.44 6.64 9.06
N GLU A 50 20.24 7.67 9.35
CA GLU A 50 21.71 7.59 9.42
C GLU A 50 22.36 7.10 8.10
N GLY A 51 21.71 7.36 6.96
CA GLY A 51 22.18 6.95 5.65
C GLY A 51 22.01 5.46 5.35
N GLY A 52 21.20 4.76 6.16
CA GLY A 52 20.86 3.36 5.93
C GLY A 52 19.87 3.17 4.78
N GLU A 53 19.66 1.91 4.40
CA GLU A 53 18.60 1.51 3.47
C GLU A 53 17.22 1.65 4.12
N PRO A 54 16.17 2.00 3.36
CA PRO A 54 14.83 2.09 3.90
C PRO A 54 14.28 0.71 4.28
N GLY A 55 13.53 0.64 5.39
CA GLY A 55 12.95 -0.62 5.88
C GLY A 55 11.86 -1.22 4.97
N PHE A 56 11.34 -0.42 4.05
CA PHE A 56 10.33 -0.76 3.05
C PHE A 56 10.51 0.17 1.85
N HIS A 57 10.15 -0.27 0.65
CA HIS A 57 10.29 0.49 -0.60
C HIS A 57 9.03 1.31 -0.93
N ARG A 58 7.86 0.68 -0.80
CA ARG A 58 6.55 1.35 -0.93
C ARG A 58 5.68 1.11 0.29
N VAL A 59 4.87 2.09 0.64
CA VAL A 59 3.77 1.98 1.61
C VAL A 59 2.48 2.49 0.98
N ALA A 60 1.39 1.75 1.17
CA ALA A 60 0.04 2.23 0.95
C ALA A 60 -0.73 2.20 2.26
N GLU A 61 -1.26 3.35 2.68
CA GLU A 61 -2.19 3.47 3.78
C GLU A 61 -3.59 3.69 3.20
N MET A 62 -4.50 2.74 3.41
CA MET A 62 -5.89 2.80 2.98
C MET A 62 -6.76 3.06 4.22
N LEU A 63 -7.47 4.18 4.24
CA LEU A 63 -8.21 4.67 5.39
C LEU A 63 -9.72 4.46 5.20
N PHE A 64 -10.34 3.87 6.21
CA PHE A 64 -11.76 3.54 6.28
C PHE A 64 -12.38 4.12 7.56
N ASP A 65 -13.69 4.36 7.55
CA ASP A 65 -14.40 4.87 8.72
C ASP A 65 -14.34 3.88 9.90
N SER A 66 -14.39 2.58 9.62
CA SER A 66 -14.41 1.52 10.64
C SER A 66 -13.82 0.19 10.11
N PRO A 67 -13.57 -0.80 10.98
CA PRO A 67 -13.23 -2.17 10.57
C PRO A 67 -14.29 -2.82 9.68
N GLU A 68 -15.56 -2.60 9.97
CA GLU A 68 -16.69 -3.15 9.20
C GLU A 68 -16.71 -2.58 7.78
N ALA A 69 -16.42 -1.29 7.61
CA ALA A 69 -16.31 -0.68 6.29
C ALA A 69 -15.20 -1.31 5.43
N LEU A 70 -14.06 -1.67 6.04
CA LEU A 70 -12.99 -2.44 5.37
C LEU A 70 -13.46 -3.86 5.05
N GLU A 71 -14.12 -4.54 5.99
CA GLU A 71 -14.63 -5.90 5.78
C GLU A 71 -15.63 -5.96 4.61
N GLU A 72 -16.60 -5.06 4.56
CA GLU A 72 -17.52 -4.91 3.43
C GLU A 72 -16.78 -4.70 2.12
N SER A 73 -15.73 -3.88 2.14
CA SER A 73 -14.90 -3.63 0.96
C SER A 73 -14.19 -4.88 0.48
N SER A 74 -13.79 -5.76 1.40
CA SER A 74 -13.06 -6.98 1.08
C SER A 74 -13.88 -8.01 0.28
N HIS A 75 -15.20 -7.84 0.24
CA HIS A 75 -16.13 -8.66 -0.55
C HIS A 75 -16.40 -8.11 -1.96
N SER A 76 -15.79 -6.99 -2.35
CA SER A 76 -16.01 -6.35 -3.66
C SER A 76 -15.14 -6.92 -4.78
N ASP A 77 -15.58 -6.74 -6.02
CA ASP A 77 -14.80 -7.08 -7.22
C ASP A 77 -13.55 -6.20 -7.36
N GLU A 78 -13.63 -4.93 -6.94
CA GLU A 78 -12.49 -4.01 -6.92
C GLU A 78 -11.40 -4.49 -5.95
N TRP A 79 -11.79 -4.99 -4.77
CA TRP A 79 -10.85 -5.59 -3.83
C TRP A 79 -10.22 -6.86 -4.39
N ALA A 80 -11.01 -7.75 -4.98
CA ALA A 80 -10.50 -8.96 -5.62
C ALA A 80 -9.49 -8.63 -6.73
N THR A 81 -9.80 -7.62 -7.55
CA THR A 81 -8.92 -7.11 -8.62
C THR A 81 -7.61 -6.57 -8.06
N MET A 82 -7.67 -5.70 -7.05
CA MET A 82 -6.49 -5.14 -6.38
C MET A 82 -5.62 -6.24 -5.76
N ARG A 83 -6.22 -7.23 -5.09
CA ARG A 83 -5.50 -8.35 -4.45
C ARG A 83 -4.87 -9.29 -5.46
N ALA A 84 -5.55 -9.57 -6.58
CA ALA A 84 -5.02 -10.39 -7.65
C ALA A 84 -3.79 -9.72 -8.31
N ASP A 85 -3.89 -8.42 -8.59
CA ASP A 85 -2.76 -7.64 -9.10
C ASP A 85 -1.59 -7.63 -8.11
N ALA A 86 -1.86 -7.43 -6.80
CA ALA A 86 -0.83 -7.49 -5.78
C ALA A 86 -0.08 -8.83 -5.74
N GLY A 87 -0.80 -9.94 -5.87
CA GLY A 87 -0.21 -11.28 -5.94
C GLY A 87 0.66 -11.44 -7.18
N GLY A 88 0.19 -10.98 -8.33
CA GLY A 88 0.97 -10.98 -9.57
C GLY A 88 2.24 -10.14 -9.48
N MET A 89 2.21 -8.99 -8.79
CA MET A 89 3.39 -8.17 -8.54
C MET A 89 4.42 -8.88 -7.64
N VAL A 90 3.97 -9.54 -6.57
CA VAL A 90 4.85 -10.35 -5.69
C VAL A 90 5.58 -11.42 -6.50
N GLU A 91 4.86 -12.15 -7.34
CA GLU A 91 5.44 -13.20 -8.19
C GLU A 91 6.38 -12.64 -9.26
N ARG A 92 5.95 -11.60 -10.00
CA ARG A 92 6.70 -11.01 -11.11
C ARG A 92 7.99 -10.34 -10.67
N PHE A 93 7.92 -9.57 -9.59
CA PHE A 93 9.02 -8.71 -9.14
C PHE A 93 9.83 -9.28 -7.97
N GLY A 94 9.43 -10.45 -7.45
CA GLY A 94 10.11 -11.08 -6.31
C GLY A 94 10.10 -10.23 -5.03
N VAL A 95 9.13 -9.31 -4.91
CA VAL A 95 8.95 -8.45 -3.74
C VAL A 95 8.14 -9.17 -2.67
N THR A 96 8.31 -8.77 -1.42
CA THR A 96 7.44 -9.18 -0.31
C THR A 96 6.40 -8.10 -0.04
N LEU A 97 5.15 -8.50 0.16
CA LEU A 97 4.05 -7.65 0.61
C LEU A 97 3.64 -8.05 2.02
N THR A 98 3.69 -7.12 2.97
CA THR A 98 3.12 -7.32 4.31
C THR A 98 1.97 -6.35 4.55
N VAL A 99 0.97 -6.79 5.32
CA VAL A 99 -0.23 -6.01 5.63
C VAL A 99 -0.45 -5.98 7.13
N ALA A 100 -0.70 -4.78 7.66
CA ALA A 100 -1.13 -4.56 9.03
C ALA A 100 -2.44 -3.76 9.05
N LEU A 101 -3.25 -3.96 10.07
CA LEU A 101 -4.51 -3.25 10.28
C LEU A 101 -4.49 -2.55 11.64
N GLY A 102 -5.04 -1.34 11.74
CA GLY A 102 -5.03 -0.63 13.01
C GLY A 102 -5.73 0.73 13.00
N TRP A 103 -5.77 1.37 14.15
CA TRP A 103 -6.34 2.70 14.32
C TRP A 103 -5.26 3.77 14.24
N GLU A 104 -5.51 4.79 13.41
CA GLU A 104 -4.72 6.01 13.39
C GLU A 104 -5.01 6.87 14.63
N SER A 105 -3.94 7.36 15.25
CA SER A 105 -3.96 8.44 16.23
C SER A 105 -3.01 9.54 15.74
N GLU A 106 -3.46 10.78 15.77
CA GLU A 106 -2.64 11.94 15.43
C GLU A 106 -2.34 12.73 16.71
N LEU A 107 -1.10 13.20 16.83
CA LEU A 107 -0.70 14.13 17.87
C LEU A 107 -0.57 15.53 17.26
N PRO A 108 -0.94 16.59 18.00
CA PRO A 108 -0.68 17.94 17.54
C PRO A 108 0.83 18.16 17.40
N VAL A 109 1.24 18.75 16.28
CA VAL A 109 2.61 19.23 16.07
C VAL A 109 2.64 20.74 16.29
N GLY A 110 3.75 21.25 16.86
CA GLY A 110 3.90 22.66 17.25
C GLY A 110 3.53 23.64 16.13
N GLY A 111 2.80 24.70 16.50
CA GLY A 111 2.20 25.67 15.58
C GLY A 111 3.16 26.64 14.92
#